data_AF-A0A2D0JJR0-F1
#
_entry.id   AF-A0A2D0JJR0-F1
#
_cell.length_a   1.000
_cell.length_b   1.000
_cell.length_c   1.000
_cell.angle_alpha   90.00
_cell.angle_beta   90.00
_cell.angle_gamma   90.00
#
_symmetry.space_group_name_H-M   'P 1'
#
loop_
_entity.id
_entity.type
_entity.pdbx_description
1 polymer ?
#
loop_
_entity_poly.entity_id
_entity_poly.type
_entity_poly.pdbx_seq_one_letter_code
_entity_poly.pdbx_strand_id
1 'polypeptide(L)' 'MNYIPVGLDIAKHVIQLHVVDFHTGEMVDKQIKRDALL' A
#
# COMPACT_ATOMS: atom_id res chain seq x y z
N MET A 1 1.16 14.27 -0.65
CA MET A 1 1.83 13.18 0.09
C MET A 1 2.68 12.41 -0.88
N ASN A 2 4.00 12.44 -0.68
CA ASN A 2 4.96 11.72 -1.50
C ASN A 2 5.23 10.37 -0.82
N TYR A 3 4.80 9.28 -1.44
CA TYR A 3 4.85 7.94 -0.86
C TYR A 3 5.87 7.09 -1.61
N ILE A 4 6.79 6.48 -0.87
CA ILE A 4 7.76 5.53 -1.41
C ILE A 4 7.19 4.12 -1.19
N PRO A 5 6.92 3.34 -2.25
CA PRO A 5 6.51 1.95 -2.11
C PRO A 5 7.68 1.11 -1.59
N VAL A 6 7.42 0.34 -0.54
CA VAL A 6 8.43 -0.52 0.10
C VAL A 6 8.06 -2.00 0.08
N GLY A 7 6.77 -2.32 -0.04
CA GLY A 7 6.31 -3.70 -0.05
C GLY A 7 4.89 -3.85 -0.57
N LEU A 8 4.56 -5.07 -1.00
CA LEU A 8 3.24 -5.43 -1.50
C LEU A 8 2.91 -6.86 -1.12
N ASP A 9 1.82 -7.05 -0.39
CA ASP A 9 1.26 -8.36 -0.09
C ASP A 9 0.02 -8.61 -0.94
N ILE A 10 -0.06 -9.79 -1.57
CA ILE A 10 -1.16 -10.15 -2.48
C ILE A 10 -1.90 -11.37 -1.92
N ALA A 11 -3.16 -11.15 -1.54
CA ALA A 11 -4.10 -12.20 -1.18
C ALA A 11 -5.21 -12.34 -2.25
N LYS A 12 -6.08 -13.34 -2.06
CA LYS A 12 -7.15 -13.66 -3.02
C LYS A 12 -8.09 -12.49 -3.31
N HIS A 13 -8.43 -11.68 -2.30
CA HIS A 13 -9.43 -10.60 -2.41
C HIS A 13 -8.89 -9.22 -2.01
N VAL A 14 -7.68 -9.16 -1.46
CA VAL A 14 -7.08 -7.96 -0.89
C VAL A 14 -5.63 -7.88 -1.32
N ILE A 15 -5.18 -6.67 -1.59
CA ILE A 15 -3.77 -6.32 -1.74
C ILE A 15 -3.44 -5.32 -0.62
N GLN A 16 -2.35 -5.55 0.11
CA GLN A 16 -1.83 -4.57 1.05
C GLN A 16 -0.58 -3.92 0.45
N LEU A 17 -0.65 -2.61 0.25
CA LEU A 17 0.48 -1.80 -0.21
C LEU A 17 1.11 -1.12 1.00
N HIS A 18 2.38 -1.42 1.23
CA HIS A 18 3.20 -0.80 2.26
C HIS A 18 3.96 0.37 1.64
N VAL A 19 3.73 1.58 2.13
CA VAL A 19 4.47 2.77 1.71
C VAL A 19 5.08 3.49 2.91
N VAL A 20 6.15 4.22 2.67
CA VAL A 20 6.69 5.19 3.63
C VAL A 20 6.33 6.60 3.15
N ASP A 21 5.78 7.43 4.03
CA ASP A 21 5.67 8.87 3.75
C ASP A 21 7.07 9.49 3.72
N PHE A 22 7.45 10.09 2.60
CA PHE A 22 8.79 10.63 2.41
C PHE A 22 9.15 11.76 3.39
N HIS A 23 8.16 12.52 3.85
CA HIS A 23 8.40 13.68 4.71
C HIS A 23 8.48 13.30 6.19
N THR A 24 7.68 12.34 6.65
CA THR A 24 7.65 11.92 8.06
C THR A 24 8.47 10.66 8.35
N GLY A 25 8.73 9.84 7.32
CA GLY A 25 9.33 8.52 7.49
C GLY A 25 8.36 7.49 8.07
N GLU A 26 7.08 7.84 8.24
CA GLU A 26 6.09 6.93 8.82
C GLU A 26 5.67 5.86 7.81
N MET A 27 5.50 4.64 8.30
CA MET A 27 4.88 3.55 7.55
C MET A 27 3.37 3.79 7.45
N VAL A 28 2.84 3.68 6.23
CA VAL A 28 1.42 3.78 5.93
C VAL A 28 1.01 2.53 5.16
N ASP A 29 0.06 1.79 5.72
CA ASP A 29 -0.50 0.61 5.08
C ASP A 29 -1.80 0.94 4.36
N LYS A 30 -1.86 0.59 3.07
CA LYS A 30 -3.05 0.83 2.23
C LYS A 30 -3.66 -0.50 1.81
N GLN A 31 -4.89 -0.73 2.23
CA GLN A 31 -5.66 -1.89 1.80
C GLN A 31 -6.41 -1.58 0.50
N ILE A 32 -6.18 -2.39 -0.53
CA ILE A 32 -6.84 -2.30 -1.83
C ILE A 32 -7.66 -3.56 -2.03
N LYS A 33 -8.97 -3.43 -2.24
CA LYS A 33 -9.81 -4.57 -2.64
C LYS A 33 -9.46 -4.96 -4.06
N ARG A 34 -9.31 -6.25 -4.34
CA ARG A 34 -8.93 -6.73 -5.67
C ARG A 34 -9.93 -6.33 -6.76
N ASP A 35 -11.20 -6.26 -6.40
CA ASP A 35 -12.30 -5.85 -7.29
C ASP A 35 -12.24 -4.36 -7.69
N ALA A 36 -11.44 -3.54 -7.00
CA ALA A 36 -11.24 -2.14 -7.38
C ALA A 36 -10.19 -1.95 -8.50
N LEU A 37 -9.55 -3.05 -8.94
CA LEU A 37 -8.52 -3.07 -9.99
C LEU A 37 -9.00 -3.79 -11.28
N LEU A 38 -10.23 -4.31 -11.30
CA LEU A 38 -10.87 -4.99 -12.43
C LEU A 38 -12.04 -4.14 -12.94
#